data_AF-A0A956LCJ3-F1
#
_entry.id   AF-A0A956LCJ3-F1
#
_cell.length_a   1.000
_cell.length_b   1.000
_cell.length_c   1.000
_cell.angle_alpha   90.00
_cell.angle_beta   90.00
_cell.angle_gamma   90.00
#
_symmetry.space_group_name_H-M   'P 1'
#
loop_
_entity.id
_entity.type
_entity.pdbx_description
1 polymer ?
#
loop_
_entity_poly.entity_id
_entity_poly.type
_entity_poly.pdbx_seq_one_letter_code
_entity_poly.pdbx_strand_id
1 'polypeptide(L)' 'LLQAALFGVAHWGGFPSGPLGVLMAGSWALLLGWARRRGGGLLTPTLAHVVADLVIFASLAWAS' A
#
# COMPACT_ATOMS: atom_id res chain seq x y z
N LEU A 1 -0.67 -11.08 -8.20
CA LEU A 1 -0.01 -10.27 -9.25
C LEU A 1 -0.98 -9.26 -9.83
N LEU A 2 -2.11 -9.67 -10.42
CA LEU A 2 -3.12 -8.74 -10.94
C LEU A 2 -3.58 -7.69 -9.90
N GLN A 3 -3.96 -8.13 -8.69
CA GLN A 3 -4.35 -7.20 -7.63
C GLN A 3 -3.25 -6.18 -7.28
N ALA A 4 -1.98 -6.58 -7.30
CA ALA A 4 -0.88 -5.67 -7.01
C ALA A 4 -0.63 -4.67 -8.16
N ALA A 5 -0.71 -5.13 -9.41
CA ALA A 5 -0.61 -4.25 -10.56
C ALA A 5 -1.75 -3.21 -10.59
N LEU A 6 -3.00 -3.64 -10.37
CA LEU A 6 -4.15 -2.74 -10.33
C LEU A 6 -4.08 -1.77 -9.16
N PHE A 7 -3.66 -2.23 -7.98
CA PHE A 7 -3.46 -1.37 -6.82
C PHE A 7 -2.39 -0.30 -7.10
N GLY A 8 -1.27 -0.70 -7.68
CA GLY A 8 -0.23 0.24 -8.11
C GLY A 8 -0.76 1.28 -9.09
N VAL A 9 -1.41 0.86 -10.17
CA VAL A 9 -1.96 1.77 -11.19
C VAL A 9 -2.99 2.74 -10.60
N ALA A 10 -3.81 2.29 -9.64
CA ALA A 10 -4.76 3.15 -8.93
C ALA A 10 -4.10 4.31 -8.18
N HIS A 11 -2.79 4.22 -7.88
CA HIS A 11 -2.03 5.29 -7.22
C HIS A 11 -1.41 6.29 -8.22
N TRP A 12 -1.60 6.13 -9.53
CA TRP A 12 -1.00 7.04 -10.52
C TRP A 12 -1.31 8.51 -10.24
N GLY A 13 -2.57 8.83 -9.93
CA GLY A 13 -3.03 10.16 -9.50
C GLY A 13 -3.26 10.31 -7.99
N GLY A 14 -2.88 9.30 -7.20
CA GLY A 14 -3.07 9.26 -5.75
C GLY A 14 -1.80 9.63 -4.99
N PHE A 15 -1.66 9.17 -3.74
CA PHE A 15 -0.44 9.31 -2.96
C PHE A 15 0.08 7.93 -2.53
N PRO A 16 1.36 7.59 -2.77
CA PRO A 16 2.34 8.33 -3.57
C PRO A 16 1.96 8.36 -5.07
N SER A 17 2.25 9.47 -5.77
CA SER A 17 1.83 9.72 -7.15
C SER A 17 2.88 9.34 -8.20
N GLY A 18 2.45 9.28 -9.48
CA GLY A 18 3.32 9.11 -10.63
C GLY A 18 3.93 7.70 -10.77
N PRO A 19 4.89 7.50 -11.69
CA PRO A 19 5.48 6.19 -11.95
C PRO A 19 6.12 5.54 -10.72
N LEU A 20 6.81 6.35 -9.90
CA LEU A 20 7.42 5.86 -8.66
C LEU A 20 6.36 5.48 -7.63
N GLY A 21 5.29 6.27 -7.50
CA GLY A 21 4.16 5.95 -6.65
C GLY A 21 3.47 4.64 -7.04
N VAL A 22 3.26 4.42 -8.34
CA VAL A 22 2.72 3.16 -8.88
C VAL A 22 3.62 1.97 -8.52
N LEU A 23 4.94 2.10 -8.67
CA LEU A 23 5.87 1.04 -8.32
C LEU A 23 5.87 0.74 -6.81
N MET A 24 5.91 1.78 -5.98
CA MET A 24 5.88 1.65 -4.53
C MET A 24 4.58 1.00 -4.06
N ALA A 25 3.42 1.54 -4.46
CA ALA A 25 2.11 1.00 -4.11
C ALA A 25 1.91 -0.43 -4.64
N GLY A 26 2.36 -0.72 -5.86
CA GLY A 26 2.32 -2.06 -6.42
C GLY A 26 3.16 -3.06 -5.62
N SER A 27 4.39 -2.70 -5.25
CA SER A 27 5.25 -3.55 -4.42
C SER A 27 4.66 -3.78 -3.02
N TRP A 28 4.06 -2.76 -2.43
CA TRP A 28 3.33 -2.87 -1.16
C TRP A 28 2.14 -3.81 -1.28
N ALA A 29 1.35 -3.71 -2.35
CA ALA A 29 0.22 -4.58 -2.60
C ALA A 29 0.62 -6.06 -2.81
N LEU A 30 1.83 -6.35 -3.29
CA LEU A 30 2.37 -7.72 -3.30
C LEU A 30 2.53 -8.27 -1.88
N LEU A 31 3.07 -7.45 -0.96
CA LEU A 31 3.24 -7.82 0.45
C LEU A 31 1.88 -7.99 1.15
N LEU A 32 0.91 -7.11 0.91
CA LEU A 32 -0.45 -7.27 1.42
C LEU A 32 -1.11 -8.54 0.88
N GLY A 33 -0.92 -8.85 -0.40
CA GLY A 33 -1.40 -10.10 -1.00
C GLY A 33 -0.75 -11.34 -0.38
N TRP A 34 0.52 -11.27 0.01
CA TRP A 34 1.21 -12.32 0.77
C TRP A 34 0.65 -12.44 2.19
N ALA A 35 0.47 -11.32 2.89
CA ALA A 35 -0.09 -11.27 4.24
C ALA A 35 -1.52 -11.84 4.28
N ARG A 36 -2.36 -11.52 3.29
CA ARG A 36 -3.70 -12.13 3.12
C ARG A 36 -3.64 -13.65 3.11
N ARG A 37 -2.69 -14.22 2.34
CA ARG A 37 -2.55 -15.69 2.22
C ARG A 37 -2.07 -16.33 3.52
N ARG A 38 -1.23 -15.63 4.29
CA ARG A 38 -0.74 -16.11 5.60
C ARG A 38 -1.78 -15.98 6.71
N GLY A 39 -2.56 -14.90 6.72
CA GLY A 39 -3.60 -14.65 7.72
C GLY A 39 -4.95 -15.29 7.41
N GLY A 40 -5.11 -15.94 6.25
CA GLY A 40 -6.37 -16.59 5.85
C GLY A 40 -7.54 -15.63 5.60
N GLY A 41 -7.29 -14.33 5.48
CA GLY A 41 -8.34 -13.32 5.38
C GLY A 41 -7.81 -11.90 5.17
N LEU A 42 -8.72 -10.92 5.26
CA LEU A 42 -8.40 -9.51 5.01
C LEU A 42 -7.94 -8.76 6.27
N LEU A 43 -8.14 -9.31 7.47
CA LEU A 43 -7.79 -8.61 8.71
C LEU A 43 -6.30 -8.21 8.77
N THR A 44 -5.39 -9.16 8.54
CA THR A 44 -3.95 -8.90 8.55
C THR A 44 -3.52 -7.81 7.55
N PRO A 45 -3.84 -7.89 6.24
CA PRO A 45 -3.45 -6.85 5.30
C PRO A 45 -4.17 -5.51 5.55
N THR A 46 -5.41 -5.51 6.04
CA THR A 46 -6.11 -4.26 6.38
C THR A 46 -5.43 -3.52 7.53
N LEU A 47 -5.10 -4.22 8.61
CA LEU A 47 -4.38 -3.60 9.73
C LEU A 47 -3.00 -3.11 9.30
N ALA A 48 -2.26 -3.91 8.52
CA ALA A 48 -0.96 -3.51 8.00
C ALA A 48 -1.06 -2.25 7.13
N HIS A 49 -2.08 -2.14 6.29
CA HIS A 49 -2.28 -0.96 5.44
C HIS A 49 -2.63 0.29 6.24
N VAL A 50 -3.59 0.19 7.19
CA VAL A 50 -3.96 1.32 8.06
C VAL A 50 -2.75 1.83 8.85
N VAL A 51 -1.94 0.92 9.40
CA VAL A 51 -0.72 1.30 10.14
C VAL A 51 0.29 1.99 9.22
N ALA A 52 0.51 1.48 7.99
CA ALA A 52 1.39 2.12 7.03
C ALA A 52 0.93 3.54 6.69
N ASP A 53 -0.38 3.72 6.44
CA ASP A 53 -0.95 5.02 6.11
C ASP A 53 -0.81 6.02 7.27
N LEU A 54 -1.02 5.57 8.51
CA LEU A 54 -0.81 6.40 9.71
C LEU A 54 0.66 6.81 9.87
N VAL A 55 1.60 5.88 9.65
CA VAL A 55 3.04 6.17 9.74
C VAL A 55 3.46 7.16 8.66
N ILE A 56 2.99 6.98 7.42
CA ILE A 56 3.25 7.89 6.31
C ILE A 56 2.68 9.27 6.61
N PHE A 57 1.41 9.34 7.01
CA PHE A 57 0.74 10.60 7.35
C PHE A 57 1.49 11.33 8.48
N ALA A 58 1.82 10.62 9.56
CA ALA A 58 2.59 11.20 10.66
C ALA A 58 3.94 11.70 10.17
N SER A 59 4.71 10.89 9.42
CA SER A 59 6.04 11.28 8.93
C SER A 59 6.00 12.55 8.07
N LEU A 60 4.96 12.70 7.24
CA LEU A 60 4.77 13.90 6.42
C LEU A 60 4.34 15.11 7.26
N ALA A 61 3.40 14.92 8.19
CA ALA A 61 2.93 15.98 9.09
C ALA A 61 4.03 16.47 10.04
N TRP A 62 4.97 15.60 10.43
CA TRP A 62 6.15 15.97 11.21
C TRP A 62 7.21 16.69 10.37
N ALA A 63 7.23 16.47 9.05
CA ALA A 63 8.21 17.06 8.13
C ALA A 63 7.77 18.40 7.52
N SER A 64 6.50 18.80 7.73
CA SER A 64 5.90 20.08 7.31
C SER A 64 5.97 21.14 8.40
#